data_AF-A0A966P006-F1
#
_entry.id   AF-A0A966P006-F1
#
_cell.length_a   1.000
_cell.length_b   1.000
_cell.length_c   1.000
_cell.angle_alpha   90.00
_cell.angle_beta   90.00
_cell.angle_gamma   90.00
#
_symmetry.space_group_name_H-M   'P 1'
#
loop_
_entity.id
_entity.type
_entity.pdbx_description
1 polymer ?
#
loop_
_entity_poly.entity_id
_entity_poly.type
_entity_poly.pdbx_seq_one_letter_code
_entity_poly.pdbx_strand_id
1 'polypeptide(L)'
;MMDYVFEASPQVCLPVQGSSQRFPVSRIFCVGRNYAEHAREMGHDPNREPPFFFMKPASAIVAGDGDFPYPALSQDVHHELEMVVALATGGSTIREADALRHVYGYAVGLDMTRRDLQGEAKKMGRPWDTGKAFDFSAPCSAIAPASVIGHPDQGAVSLEVNGELRQRGDLKDLIWNVPEIIAYLSTLFCLMPGDLIYSGTPAGVGPVRRGDVMKGSVQGVGSITSRVI
;
A
#
# COMPACT_ATOMS: atom_id res chain seq x y z
N MET A 1 9.70 -30.47 -7.77
CA MET A 1 8.27 -30.12 -7.55
C MET A 1 7.89 -30.74 -6.23
N MET A 2 7.37 -29.96 -5.29
CA MET A 2 6.91 -30.50 -3.99
C MET A 2 5.57 -31.22 -4.19
N ASP A 3 5.36 -32.31 -3.47
CA ASP A 3 4.10 -33.04 -3.46
C ASP A 3 3.22 -32.49 -2.34
N TYR A 4 2.16 -31.77 -2.71
CA TYR A 4 1.23 -31.17 -1.78
C TYR A 4 -0.04 -32.02 -1.70
N VAL A 5 -0.68 -32.03 -0.53
CA VAL A 5 -1.93 -32.79 -0.30
C VAL A 5 -3.12 -32.30 -1.16
N PHE A 6 -3.03 -31.12 -1.76
CA PHE A 6 -3.93 -30.56 -2.76
C PHE A 6 -3.18 -29.54 -3.63
N GLU A 7 -3.77 -29.11 -4.75
CA GLU A 7 -3.19 -28.11 -5.64
C GLU A 7 -2.93 -26.78 -4.91
N ALA A 8 -1.66 -26.37 -4.83
CA ALA A 8 -1.29 -25.11 -4.22
C ALA A 8 -1.91 -23.94 -5.00
N SER A 9 -2.42 -22.95 -4.27
CA SER A 9 -2.92 -21.72 -4.90
C SER A 9 -1.83 -21.08 -5.76
N PRO A 10 -2.18 -20.50 -6.93
CA PRO A 10 -1.22 -19.79 -7.76
C PRO A 10 -0.48 -18.70 -6.95
N GLN A 11 0.82 -18.57 -7.19
CA GLN A 11 1.62 -17.51 -6.57
C GLN A 11 1.07 -16.15 -6.97
N VAL A 12 0.61 -15.37 -5.99
CA VAL A 12 0.21 -13.99 -6.22
C VAL A 12 1.43 -13.19 -6.67
N CYS A 13 1.28 -12.43 -7.74
CA CYS A 13 2.36 -11.64 -8.31
C CYS A 13 1.86 -10.34 -8.95
N LEU A 14 2.77 -9.36 -9.06
CA LEU A 14 2.53 -8.09 -9.74
C LEU A 14 3.28 -8.05 -11.09
N PRO A 15 2.72 -7.38 -12.12
CA PRO A 15 3.46 -7.06 -13.33
C PRO A 15 4.66 -6.17 -13.03
N VAL A 16 5.71 -6.29 -13.84
CA VAL A 16 6.87 -5.40 -13.81
C VAL A 16 6.87 -4.56 -15.08
N GLN A 17 6.98 -3.24 -14.95
CA GLN A 17 6.98 -2.33 -16.09
C GLN A 17 8.14 -2.66 -17.05
N GLY A 18 7.87 -2.72 -18.34
CA GLY A 18 8.87 -3.03 -19.37
C GLY A 18 9.39 -4.48 -19.34
N SER A 19 8.73 -5.40 -18.64
CA SER A 19 9.17 -6.80 -18.52
C SER A 19 8.01 -7.79 -18.63
N SER A 20 8.30 -8.97 -19.18
CA SER A 20 7.39 -10.13 -19.14
C SER A 20 7.43 -10.87 -17.79
N GLN A 21 8.44 -10.59 -16.96
CA GLN A 21 8.59 -11.18 -15.63
C GLN A 21 7.53 -10.62 -14.66
N ARG A 22 7.38 -11.30 -13.54
CA ARG A 22 6.42 -10.97 -12.48
C ARG A 22 7.14 -10.91 -11.14
N PHE A 23 6.73 -10.00 -10.27
CA PHE A 23 7.23 -9.89 -8.92
C PHE A 23 6.36 -10.75 -7.98
N PRO A 24 6.89 -11.81 -7.36
CA PRO A 24 6.11 -12.66 -6.44
C PRO A 24 5.86 -11.92 -5.12
N VAL A 25 4.60 -11.76 -4.74
CA VAL A 25 4.22 -11.07 -3.51
C VAL A 25 4.25 -12.05 -2.33
N SER A 26 4.90 -11.65 -1.23
CA SER A 26 4.99 -12.44 0.00
C SER A 26 4.05 -11.90 1.08
N ARG A 27 4.41 -10.81 1.75
CA ARG A 27 3.57 -10.13 2.74
C ARG A 27 3.34 -8.69 2.33
N ILE A 28 2.26 -8.09 2.82
CA ILE A 28 1.98 -6.67 2.61
C ILE A 28 1.96 -6.01 3.98
N PHE A 29 2.87 -5.07 4.19
CA PHE A 29 2.90 -4.18 5.35
C PHE A 29 2.36 -2.81 4.94
N CYS A 30 1.66 -2.15 5.84
CA CYS A 30 1.08 -0.83 5.60
C CYS A 30 1.42 0.09 6.78
N VAL A 31 1.85 1.31 6.50
CA VAL A 31 2.20 2.31 7.52
C VAL A 31 1.00 3.20 7.81
N GLY A 32 0.55 3.21 9.07
CA GLY A 32 -0.55 4.08 9.47
C GLY A 32 -0.11 5.52 9.71
N ARG A 33 -0.91 6.48 9.21
CA ARG A 33 -0.76 7.94 9.47
C ARG A 33 0.59 8.53 9.11
N ASN A 34 1.17 8.11 7.98
CA ASN A 34 2.51 8.56 7.60
C ASN A 34 2.55 9.87 6.78
N TYR A 35 1.47 10.66 6.76
CA TYR A 35 1.44 12.02 6.21
C TYR A 35 0.89 12.97 7.26
N ALA A 36 1.54 14.12 7.46
CA ALA A 36 1.19 15.05 8.55
C ALA A 36 -0.24 15.60 8.43
N GLU A 37 -0.68 15.95 7.23
CA GLU A 37 -2.05 16.46 7.00
C GLU A 37 -3.10 15.36 7.21
N HIS A 38 -2.84 14.14 6.77
CA HIS A 38 -3.73 13.00 7.00
C HIS A 38 -3.81 12.62 8.49
N ALA A 39 -2.69 12.69 9.23
CA ALA A 39 -2.68 12.49 10.67
C ALA A 39 -3.59 13.50 11.39
N ARG A 40 -3.53 14.79 10.99
CA ARG A 40 -4.42 15.85 11.50
C ARG A 40 -5.88 15.61 11.11
N GLU A 41 -6.17 15.23 9.86
CA GLU A 41 -7.52 14.88 9.37
C GLU A 41 -8.16 13.78 10.23
N MET A 42 -7.35 12.81 10.66
CA MET A 42 -7.78 11.71 11.53
C MET A 42 -7.83 12.07 13.02
N GLY A 43 -7.59 13.34 13.40
CA GLY A 43 -7.66 13.85 14.77
C GLY A 43 -6.42 13.60 15.64
N HIS A 44 -5.24 13.46 15.03
CA HIS A 44 -3.97 13.21 15.74
C HIS A 44 -2.99 14.38 15.62
N ASP A 45 -2.14 14.54 16.64
CA ASP A 45 -1.05 15.52 16.66
C ASP A 45 0.16 14.96 15.90
N PRO A 46 0.63 15.58 14.80
CA PRO A 46 1.73 15.08 13.99
C PRO A 46 3.10 15.38 14.61
N ASN A 47 3.27 15.10 15.90
CA ASN A 47 4.61 14.85 16.42
C ASN A 47 5.11 13.55 15.79
N ARG A 48 6.43 13.43 15.62
CA ARG A 48 7.08 12.29 14.97
C ARG A 48 7.06 11.04 15.87
N GLU A 49 5.85 10.62 16.25
CA GLU A 49 5.59 9.40 17.01
C GLU A 49 6.08 8.18 16.21
N PRO A 50 6.52 7.11 16.88
CA PRO A 50 6.94 5.90 16.20
C PRO A 50 5.86 5.40 15.22
N PRO A 51 6.24 4.96 14.01
CA PRO A 51 5.26 4.46 13.05
C PRO A 51 4.62 3.19 13.60
N PHE A 52 3.35 2.99 13.26
CA PHE A 52 2.66 1.74 13.53
C PHE A 52 2.25 1.08 12.23
N PHE A 53 2.17 -0.24 12.27
CA PHE A 53 1.98 -1.07 11.09
C PHE A 53 0.78 -1.98 11.26
N PHE A 54 0.13 -2.26 10.14
CA PHE A 54 -0.79 -3.38 9.99
C PHE A 54 -0.42 -4.13 8.70
N MET A 55 -1.07 -5.27 8.48
CA MET A 55 -0.78 -6.13 7.35
C MET A 55 -2.02 -6.41 6.53
N LYS A 56 -1.80 -6.76 5.26
CA LYS A 56 -2.78 -7.39 4.38
C LYS A 56 -2.21 -8.73 3.88
N PRO A 57 -3.04 -9.75 3.65
CA PRO A 57 -2.57 -10.98 3.03
C PRO A 57 -2.20 -10.72 1.57
N ALA A 58 -1.23 -11.47 1.01
CA ALA A 58 -0.89 -11.36 -0.41
C ALA A 58 -2.11 -11.58 -1.32
N SER A 59 -3.04 -12.45 -0.93
CA SER A 59 -4.29 -12.70 -1.65
C SER A 59 -5.21 -11.48 -1.76
N ALA A 60 -4.96 -10.39 -1.03
CA ALA A 60 -5.71 -9.14 -1.16
C ALA A 60 -5.32 -8.31 -2.40
N ILE A 61 -4.27 -8.69 -3.13
CA ILE A 61 -3.82 -7.97 -4.31
C ILE A 61 -4.86 -8.03 -5.43
N VAL A 62 -5.18 -6.86 -5.99
CA VAL A 62 -5.74 -6.74 -7.35
C VAL A 62 -4.64 -6.17 -8.23
N ALA A 63 -4.11 -6.98 -9.14
CA ALA A 63 -2.92 -6.64 -9.91
C ALA A 63 -3.23 -5.77 -11.12
N GLY A 64 -2.48 -4.67 -11.30
CA GLY A 64 -2.60 -3.75 -12.43
C GLY A 64 -3.85 -2.88 -12.37
N ASP A 65 -4.40 -2.54 -13.53
CA ASP A 65 -5.64 -1.75 -13.67
C ASP A 65 -6.90 -2.63 -13.51
N GLY A 66 -6.88 -3.54 -12.54
CA GLY A 66 -7.99 -4.45 -12.28
C GLY A 66 -9.16 -3.78 -11.56
N ASP A 67 -10.37 -4.30 -11.81
CA ASP A 67 -11.58 -3.85 -11.13
C ASP A 67 -11.54 -4.27 -9.65
N PHE A 68 -11.96 -3.35 -8.77
CA PHE A 68 -12.06 -3.57 -7.33
C PHE A 68 -13.48 -4.03 -6.96
N PRO A 69 -13.67 -5.28 -6.51
CA PRO A 69 -14.97 -5.75 -6.04
C PRO A 69 -15.35 -5.08 -4.72
N TYR A 70 -16.48 -4.37 -4.70
CA TYR A 70 -16.96 -3.73 -3.48
C TYR A 70 -17.34 -4.80 -2.45
N PRO A 71 -16.75 -4.77 -1.23
CA PRO A 71 -16.84 -5.86 -0.27
C PRO A 71 -18.23 -5.99 0.34
N ALA A 72 -18.56 -7.20 0.78
CA ALA A 72 -19.72 -7.43 1.64
C ALA A 72 -19.48 -6.86 3.06
N LEU A 73 -20.58 -6.69 3.81
CA LEU A 73 -20.57 -6.29 5.24
C LEU A 73 -19.92 -4.93 5.52
N SER A 74 -19.98 -4.01 4.56
CA SER A 74 -19.58 -2.61 4.72
C SER A 74 -20.44 -1.74 3.83
N GLN A 75 -20.76 -0.54 4.30
CA GLN A 75 -21.40 0.51 3.49
C GLN A 75 -20.54 1.77 3.41
N ASP A 76 -19.41 1.79 4.13
CA ASP A 76 -18.47 2.90 4.16
C ASP A 76 -17.07 2.41 3.76
N VAL A 77 -16.83 2.26 2.45
CA VAL A 77 -15.55 1.78 1.90
C VAL A 77 -14.74 2.94 1.37
N HIS A 78 -13.53 3.13 1.90
CA HIS A 78 -12.68 4.27 1.60
C HIS A 78 -11.49 3.92 0.74
N HIS A 79 -11.06 4.88 -0.09
CA HIS A 79 -9.81 4.84 -0.84
C HIS A 79 -8.67 5.48 -0.03
N GLU A 80 -7.47 4.92 -0.14
CA GLU A 80 -6.25 5.52 0.38
C GLU A 80 -5.14 5.29 -0.67
N LEU A 81 -4.80 6.30 -1.47
CA LEU A 81 -3.72 6.18 -2.46
C LEU A 81 -2.34 6.24 -1.82
N GLU A 82 -1.49 5.26 -2.12
CA GLU A 82 -0.15 5.16 -1.55
C GLU A 82 0.91 4.81 -2.59
N MET A 83 2.15 5.22 -2.31
CA MET A 83 3.32 4.58 -2.93
C MET A 83 3.56 3.24 -2.26
N VAL A 84 3.84 2.21 -3.07
CA VAL A 84 4.17 0.86 -2.61
C VAL A 84 5.63 0.58 -2.89
N VAL A 85 6.38 0.17 -1.88
CA VAL A 85 7.79 -0.23 -1.99
C VAL A 85 7.85 -1.75 -2.07
N ALA A 86 8.50 -2.29 -3.10
CA ALA A 86 8.66 -3.72 -3.31
C ALA A 86 10.09 -4.16 -2.96
N LEU A 87 10.25 -5.17 -2.10
CA LEU A 87 11.57 -5.61 -1.62
C LEU A 87 12.12 -6.80 -2.43
N ALA A 88 13.33 -6.64 -2.97
CA ALA A 88 14.08 -7.72 -3.64
C ALA A 88 14.77 -8.65 -2.64
N THR A 89 15.19 -8.10 -1.51
CA THR A 89 15.87 -8.82 -0.44
C THR A 89 15.35 -8.32 0.91
N GLY A 90 15.82 -8.88 2.01
CA GLY A 90 15.35 -8.50 3.33
C GLY A 90 16.42 -8.66 4.40
N GLY A 91 15.97 -8.81 5.65
CA GLY A 91 16.82 -8.87 6.83
C GLY A 91 16.13 -8.32 8.07
N SER A 92 16.77 -8.49 9.21
CA SER A 92 16.38 -7.90 10.49
C SER A 92 17.32 -6.75 10.84
N THR A 93 16.79 -5.74 11.53
CA THR A 93 17.57 -4.61 12.06
C THR A 93 18.44 -3.93 11.00
N ILE A 94 17.86 -3.72 9.81
CA ILE A 94 18.48 -3.06 8.67
C ILE A 94 18.79 -1.61 9.06
N ARG A 95 20.02 -1.17 8.85
CA ARG A 95 20.41 0.23 9.04
C ARG A 95 19.71 1.09 7.98
N GLU A 96 19.28 2.28 8.34
CA GLU A 96 18.62 3.21 7.41
C GLU A 96 19.45 3.47 6.15
N ALA A 97 20.77 3.73 6.31
CA ALA A 97 21.69 3.94 5.19
C ALA A 97 21.81 2.76 4.22
N ASP A 98 21.41 1.58 4.67
CA ASP A 98 21.43 0.34 3.90
C ASP A 98 20.06 0.00 3.29
N ALA A 99 18.98 0.66 3.72
CA ALA A 99 17.61 0.24 3.43
C ALA A 99 17.28 0.16 1.94
N LEU A 100 17.68 1.17 1.16
CA LEU A 100 17.33 1.26 -0.27
C LEU A 100 17.94 0.13 -1.11
N ARG A 101 19.05 -0.50 -0.67
CA ARG A 101 19.65 -1.65 -1.37
C ARG A 101 18.73 -2.87 -1.41
N HIS A 102 17.74 -2.91 -0.51
CA HIS A 102 16.77 -3.99 -0.42
C HIS A 102 15.57 -3.79 -1.35
N VAL A 103 15.40 -2.58 -1.91
CA VAL A 103 14.25 -2.23 -2.75
C VAL A 103 14.45 -2.71 -4.18
N TYR A 104 13.52 -3.52 -4.68
CA TYR A 104 13.42 -3.89 -6.09
C TYR A 104 12.90 -2.73 -6.94
N GLY A 105 11.85 -2.06 -6.47
CA GLY A 105 11.14 -1.04 -7.21
C GLY A 105 9.93 -0.51 -6.46
N TYR A 106 9.12 0.28 -7.17
CA TYR A 106 7.99 1.02 -6.62
C TYR A 106 6.73 0.82 -7.45
N ALA A 107 5.57 0.90 -6.84
CA ALA A 107 4.27 0.86 -7.51
C ALA A 107 3.31 1.88 -6.90
N VAL A 108 2.15 2.01 -7.51
CA VAL A 108 1.02 2.79 -7.00
C VAL A 108 -0.03 1.82 -6.46
N GLY A 109 -0.41 1.98 -5.20
CA GLY A 109 -1.36 1.10 -4.52
C GLY A 109 -2.54 1.85 -3.94
N LEU A 110 -3.64 1.13 -3.73
CA LEU A 110 -4.79 1.60 -2.97
C LEU A 110 -4.94 0.75 -1.71
N ASP A 111 -4.85 1.37 -0.54
CA ASP A 111 -5.21 0.74 0.73
C ASP A 111 -6.73 0.88 0.97
N MET A 112 -7.48 -0.03 0.36
CA MET A 112 -8.94 -0.03 0.50
C MET A 112 -9.33 -0.41 1.92
N THR A 113 -10.29 0.32 2.48
CA THR A 113 -10.66 0.21 3.90
C THR A 113 -12.17 0.12 4.08
N ARG A 114 -12.66 -0.88 4.81
CA ARG A 114 -14.03 -0.88 5.38
C ARG A 114 -14.02 0.00 6.62
N ARG A 115 -14.28 1.29 6.41
CA ARG A 115 -14.03 2.35 7.40
C ARG A 115 -14.93 2.20 8.63
N ASP A 116 -16.18 1.82 8.40
CA ASP A 116 -17.14 1.46 9.44
C ASP A 116 -16.56 0.42 10.42
N LEU A 117 -16.10 -0.74 9.90
CA LEU A 117 -15.52 -1.81 10.71
C LEU A 117 -14.19 -1.42 11.36
N GLN A 118 -13.34 -0.66 10.66
CA GLN A 118 -12.10 -0.14 11.24
C GLN A 118 -12.40 0.80 12.42
N GLY A 119 -13.42 1.66 12.28
CA GLY A 119 -13.85 2.59 13.32
C GLY A 119 -14.35 1.87 14.58
N GLU A 120 -15.16 0.83 14.42
CA GLU A 120 -15.61 -0.02 15.53
C GLU A 120 -14.44 -0.73 16.21
N ALA A 121 -13.52 -1.34 15.44
CA ALA A 121 -12.35 -2.01 15.98
C ALA A 121 -11.49 -1.05 16.84
N LYS A 122 -11.24 0.17 16.34
CA LYS A 122 -10.52 1.21 17.08
C LYS A 122 -11.18 1.56 18.41
N LYS A 123 -12.51 1.80 18.41
CA LYS A 123 -13.27 2.13 19.63
C LYS A 123 -13.18 1.04 20.69
N MET A 124 -13.11 -0.21 20.26
CA MET A 124 -13.05 -1.37 21.15
C MET A 124 -11.63 -1.85 21.49
N GLY A 125 -10.59 -1.20 20.96
CA GLY A 125 -9.20 -1.67 21.11
C GLY A 125 -8.95 -3.04 20.48
N ARG A 126 -9.66 -3.38 19.39
CA ARG A 126 -9.58 -4.66 18.68
C ARG A 126 -8.66 -4.59 17.46
N PRO A 127 -8.20 -5.75 16.94
CA PRO A 127 -7.45 -5.83 15.69
C PRO A 127 -8.22 -5.25 14.49
N TRP A 128 -7.50 -4.72 13.50
CA TRP A 128 -8.07 -4.00 12.36
C TRP A 128 -8.30 -4.88 11.12
N ASP A 129 -8.05 -6.18 11.21
CA ASP A 129 -8.07 -7.12 10.09
C ASP A 129 -9.38 -7.07 9.30
N THR A 130 -10.53 -6.98 9.99
CA THR A 130 -11.82 -6.83 9.31
C THR A 130 -11.95 -5.50 8.58
N GLY A 131 -11.33 -4.42 9.06
CA GLY A 131 -11.32 -3.13 8.39
C GLY A 131 -10.32 -3.02 7.24
N LYS A 132 -9.14 -3.65 7.37
CA LYS A 132 -7.97 -3.42 6.49
C LYS A 132 -7.53 -4.64 5.67
N ALA A 133 -7.76 -5.87 6.12
CA ALA A 133 -7.18 -7.09 5.53
C ALA A 133 -8.23 -7.98 4.83
N PHE A 134 -9.25 -7.38 4.23
CA PHE A 134 -10.31 -8.10 3.52
C PHE A 134 -9.92 -8.43 2.06
N ASP A 135 -10.74 -9.25 1.39
CA ASP A 135 -10.50 -9.65 0.01
C ASP A 135 -10.37 -8.44 -0.92
N PHE A 136 -9.41 -8.51 -1.85
CA PHE A 136 -9.16 -7.47 -2.85
C PHE A 136 -8.82 -6.08 -2.28
N SER A 137 -8.49 -5.97 -0.99
CA SER A 137 -8.26 -4.69 -0.32
C SER A 137 -6.94 -3.98 -0.67
N ALA A 138 -6.14 -4.54 -1.58
CA ALA A 138 -4.86 -3.99 -2.01
C ALA A 138 -4.70 -3.94 -3.55
N PRO A 139 -5.51 -3.15 -4.29
CA PRO A 139 -5.18 -2.85 -5.68
C PRO A 139 -3.78 -2.26 -5.80
N CYS A 140 -3.00 -2.71 -6.78
CA CYS A 140 -1.60 -2.32 -6.94
C CYS A 140 -1.16 -2.38 -8.41
N SER A 141 -0.54 -1.31 -8.90
CA SER A 141 -0.09 -1.18 -10.28
C SER A 141 1.09 -2.11 -10.62
N ALA A 142 1.52 -2.08 -11.87
CA ALA A 142 2.81 -2.65 -12.26
C ALA A 142 3.95 -1.95 -11.50
N ILE A 143 4.96 -2.72 -11.08
CA ILE A 143 6.14 -2.22 -10.39
C ILE A 143 7.10 -1.58 -11.40
N ALA A 144 7.46 -0.32 -11.16
CA ALA A 144 8.57 0.38 -11.78
C ALA A 144 9.89 -0.02 -11.10
N PRO A 145 10.84 -0.67 -11.79
CA PRO A 145 12.12 -1.06 -11.19
C PRO A 145 12.93 0.15 -10.73
N ALA A 146 13.49 0.09 -9.52
CA ALA A 146 14.36 1.15 -9.00
C ALA A 146 15.63 1.34 -9.84
N SER A 147 16.08 0.30 -10.55
CA SER A 147 17.18 0.38 -11.51
C SER A 147 16.88 1.29 -12.72
N VAL A 148 15.60 1.59 -12.98
CA VAL A 148 15.15 2.45 -14.08
C VAL A 148 14.80 3.84 -13.56
N ILE A 149 14.03 3.92 -12.47
CA ILE A 149 13.49 5.19 -11.96
C ILE A 149 14.26 5.79 -10.78
N GLY A 150 15.27 5.10 -10.26
CA GLY A 150 15.96 5.47 -9.02
C GLY A 150 15.08 5.23 -7.78
N HIS A 151 15.33 6.01 -6.73
CA HIS A 151 14.58 5.98 -5.47
C HIS A 151 13.91 7.35 -5.26
N PRO A 152 12.65 7.53 -5.67
CA PRO A 152 11.95 8.80 -5.53
C PRO A 152 11.77 9.20 -4.05
N ASP A 153 12.19 10.41 -3.69
CA ASP A 153 12.01 11.04 -2.38
C ASP A 153 11.11 12.29 -2.43
N GLN A 154 10.68 12.67 -3.62
CA GLN A 154 9.75 13.77 -3.90
C GLN A 154 8.94 13.45 -5.17
N GLY A 155 7.77 14.05 -5.30
CA GLY A 155 6.92 13.92 -6.48
C GLY A 155 5.44 13.90 -6.11
N ALA A 156 4.61 14.45 -7.00
CA ALA A 156 3.18 14.57 -6.77
C ALA A 156 2.51 13.19 -6.60
N VAL A 157 1.65 13.09 -5.58
CA VAL A 157 0.74 11.97 -5.31
C VAL A 157 -0.68 12.47 -5.47
N SER A 158 -1.48 11.86 -6.33
CA SER A 158 -2.85 12.32 -6.56
C SER A 158 -3.84 11.22 -6.91
N LEU A 159 -5.06 11.32 -6.40
CA LEU A 159 -6.17 10.42 -6.70
C LEU A 159 -7.39 11.22 -7.16
N GLU A 160 -7.96 10.81 -8.28
CA GLU A 160 -9.27 11.26 -8.74
C GLU A 160 -10.31 10.15 -8.64
N VAL A 161 -11.54 10.51 -8.30
CA VAL A 161 -12.70 9.61 -8.38
C VAL A 161 -13.71 10.23 -9.34
N ASN A 162 -14.01 9.53 -10.44
CA ASN A 162 -14.87 10.04 -11.53
C ASN A 162 -14.41 11.40 -12.09
N GLY A 163 -13.10 11.66 -12.09
CA GLY A 163 -12.50 12.92 -12.57
C GLY A 163 -12.50 14.07 -11.55
N GLU A 164 -13.03 13.85 -10.35
CA GLU A 164 -12.93 14.80 -9.25
C GLU A 164 -11.70 14.47 -8.38
N LEU A 165 -10.81 15.45 -8.19
CA LEU A 165 -9.64 15.29 -7.34
C LEU A 165 -10.07 15.07 -5.88
N ARG A 166 -9.64 13.95 -5.30
CA ARG A 166 -9.94 13.56 -3.91
C ARG A 166 -8.72 13.63 -3.00
N GLN A 167 -7.57 13.13 -3.47
CA GLN A 167 -6.32 13.18 -2.71
C GLN A 167 -5.25 13.92 -3.50
N ARG A 168 -4.45 14.72 -2.79
CA ARG A 168 -3.30 15.44 -3.33
C ARG A 168 -2.22 15.56 -2.25
N GLY A 169 -0.99 15.22 -2.57
CA GLY A 169 0.18 15.38 -1.71
C GLY A 169 1.48 15.27 -2.49
N ASP A 170 2.60 15.19 -1.79
CA ASP A 170 3.93 14.94 -2.35
C ASP A 170 4.67 13.88 -1.52
N LEU A 171 5.48 13.03 -2.14
CA LEU A 171 6.26 11.99 -1.43
C LEU A 171 7.17 12.56 -0.34
N LYS A 172 7.63 13.81 -0.48
CA LYS A 172 8.45 14.49 0.55
C LYS A 172 7.66 14.80 1.84
N ASP A 173 6.34 14.71 1.80
CA ASP A 173 5.46 14.98 2.94
C ASP A 173 5.27 13.74 3.85
N LEU A 174 5.92 12.61 3.51
CA LEU A 174 6.02 11.45 4.38
C LEU A 174 6.69 11.83 5.72
N ILE A 175 6.07 11.46 6.84
CA ILE A 175 6.62 11.68 8.19
C ILE A 175 7.87 10.81 8.40
N TRP A 176 7.76 9.54 8.00
CA TRP A 176 8.84 8.57 7.94
C TRP A 176 9.09 8.23 6.48
N ASN A 177 10.28 8.54 5.97
CA ASN A 177 10.65 8.27 4.59
C ASN A 177 10.89 6.76 4.35
N VAL A 178 11.06 6.35 3.09
CA VAL A 178 11.22 4.91 2.74
C VAL A 178 12.37 4.23 3.50
N PRO A 179 13.60 4.78 3.54
CA PRO A 179 14.68 4.23 4.34
C PRO A 179 14.31 4.00 5.81
N GLU A 180 13.68 4.99 6.43
CA GLU A 180 13.28 4.95 7.85
C GLU A 180 12.19 3.92 8.11
N ILE A 181 11.18 3.82 7.23
CA ILE A 181 10.13 2.81 7.29
C ILE A 181 10.74 1.41 7.28
N ILE A 182 11.63 1.12 6.31
CA ILE A 182 12.28 -0.19 6.18
C ILE A 182 13.12 -0.49 7.42
N ALA A 183 13.92 0.47 7.88
CA ALA A 183 14.77 0.31 9.05
C ALA A 183 13.92 -0.02 10.29
N TYR A 184 12.88 0.76 10.57
CA TYR A 184 12.02 0.55 11.72
C TYR A 184 11.25 -0.78 11.61
N LEU A 185 10.61 -1.03 10.47
CA LEU A 185 9.83 -2.26 10.25
C LEU A 185 10.71 -3.51 10.41
N SER A 186 11.97 -3.46 9.97
CA SER A 186 12.93 -4.56 10.12
C SER A 186 13.33 -4.87 11.57
N THR A 187 13.02 -3.98 12.52
CA THR A 187 13.19 -4.26 13.96
C THR A 187 12.04 -5.08 14.53
N LEU A 188 10.86 -5.01 13.89
CA LEU A 188 9.66 -5.73 14.29
C LEU A 188 9.51 -7.07 13.56
N PHE A 189 9.93 -7.12 12.30
CA PHE A 189 9.82 -8.29 11.43
C PHE A 189 11.13 -8.50 10.67
N CYS A 190 11.58 -9.76 10.55
CA CYS A 190 12.58 -10.08 9.54
C CYS A 190 11.95 -9.88 8.16
N LEU A 191 12.40 -8.88 7.41
CA LEU A 191 11.91 -8.59 6.05
C LEU A 191 12.40 -9.66 5.08
N MET A 192 11.63 -9.92 4.04
CA MET A 192 11.87 -11.00 3.08
C MET A 192 11.71 -10.50 1.63
N PRO A 193 12.38 -11.15 0.65
CA PRO A 193 12.06 -10.95 -0.76
C PRO A 193 10.56 -11.11 -1.02
N GLY A 194 9.98 -10.23 -1.82
CA GLY A 194 8.56 -10.26 -2.15
C GLY A 194 7.67 -9.47 -1.19
N ASP A 195 8.19 -8.98 -0.06
CA ASP A 195 7.44 -8.10 0.82
C ASP A 195 7.13 -6.77 0.10
N LEU A 196 5.90 -6.29 0.31
CA LEU A 196 5.43 -4.98 -0.13
C LEU A 196 5.21 -4.08 1.10
N ILE A 197 5.51 -2.79 0.95
CA ILE A 197 5.29 -1.78 1.98
C ILE A 197 4.48 -0.63 1.38
N TYR A 198 3.24 -0.50 1.83
CA TYR A 198 2.34 0.63 1.59
C TYR A 198 2.75 1.77 2.53
N SER A 199 3.26 2.86 1.96
CA SER A 199 4.03 3.88 2.69
C SER A 199 3.19 4.89 3.47
N GLY A 200 1.86 4.83 3.40
CA GLY A 200 0.93 5.82 3.89
C GLY A 200 0.32 6.68 2.78
N THR A 201 -0.74 7.39 3.15
CA THR A 201 -1.65 8.11 2.25
C THR A 201 -1.74 9.60 2.59
N PRO A 202 -1.79 10.53 1.62
CA PRO A 202 -2.03 11.95 1.86
C PRO A 202 -3.50 12.23 2.25
N ALA A 203 -3.79 13.47 2.66
CA ALA A 203 -5.14 13.87 3.05
C ALA A 203 -6.17 13.74 1.91
N GLY A 204 -7.45 13.72 2.29
CA GLY A 204 -8.58 13.63 1.34
C GLY A 204 -9.08 12.20 1.12
N VAL A 205 -8.88 11.34 2.11
CA VAL A 205 -9.42 9.98 2.15
C VAL A 205 -10.95 10.04 2.18
N GLY A 206 -11.61 9.25 1.36
CA GLY A 206 -13.06 9.34 1.23
C GLY A 206 -13.73 8.08 0.70
N PRO A 207 -15.08 8.03 0.79
CA PRO A 207 -15.84 6.87 0.38
C PRO A 207 -15.88 6.70 -1.14
N VAL A 208 -15.98 5.45 -1.57
CA VAL A 208 -16.29 5.05 -2.96
C VAL A 208 -17.61 4.27 -3.00
N ARG A 209 -18.22 4.22 -4.19
CA ARG A 209 -19.46 3.48 -4.47
C ARG A 209 -19.28 2.60 -5.69
N ARG A 210 -20.11 1.56 -5.80
CA ARG A 210 -20.19 0.74 -7.02
C ARG A 210 -20.43 1.64 -8.24
N GLY A 211 -19.64 1.42 -9.29
CA GLY A 211 -19.64 2.23 -10.51
C GLY A 211 -18.55 3.32 -10.54
N ASP A 212 -18.02 3.74 -9.39
CA ASP A 212 -16.95 4.75 -9.34
C ASP A 212 -15.68 4.26 -10.03
N VAL A 213 -14.95 5.19 -10.65
CA VAL A 213 -13.63 4.95 -11.23
C VAL A 213 -12.60 5.76 -10.48
N MET A 214 -11.66 5.06 -9.84
CA MET A 214 -10.51 5.63 -9.17
C MET A 214 -9.33 5.71 -10.14
N LYS A 215 -8.66 6.87 -10.22
CA LYS A 215 -7.44 7.08 -11.00
C LYS A 215 -6.37 7.68 -10.12
N GLY A 216 -5.40 6.86 -9.72
CA GLY A 216 -4.29 7.25 -8.85
C GLY A 216 -2.99 7.41 -9.63
N SER A 217 -2.14 8.34 -9.20
CA SER A 217 -0.80 8.53 -9.76
C SER A 217 0.21 8.92 -8.69
N VAL A 218 1.44 8.45 -8.88
CA VAL A 218 2.62 8.87 -8.13
C VAL A 218 3.68 9.25 -9.16
N GLN A 219 4.05 10.52 -9.18
CA GLN A 219 5.01 11.07 -10.14
C GLN A 219 6.35 10.32 -10.06
N GLY A 220 6.87 9.92 -11.22
CA GLY A 220 8.12 9.17 -11.30
C GLY A 220 7.98 7.66 -11.02
N VAL A 221 6.82 7.20 -10.56
CA VAL A 221 6.55 5.77 -10.27
C VAL A 221 5.55 5.18 -11.26
N GLY A 222 4.36 5.78 -11.39
CA GLY A 222 3.33 5.25 -12.29
C GLY A 222 1.92 5.72 -11.94
N SER A 223 0.94 4.94 -12.39
CA SER A 223 -0.48 5.18 -12.17
C SER A 223 -1.25 3.88 -12.03
N ILE A 224 -2.44 3.98 -11.46
CA ILE A 224 -3.43 2.89 -11.36
C ILE A 224 -4.81 3.42 -11.72
N THR A 225 -5.57 2.65 -12.51
CA THR A 225 -7.01 2.85 -12.70
C THR A 225 -7.75 1.64 -12.17
N SER A 226 -8.75 1.86 -11.31
CA SER A 226 -9.58 0.76 -10.80
C SER A 226 -11.04 1.19 -10.75
N ARG A 227 -11.92 0.38 -11.35
CA ARG A 227 -13.37 0.56 -11.26
C ARG A 227 -13.91 -0.24 -10.09
N VAL A 228 -14.80 0.36 -9.34
CA VAL A 228 -15.53 -0.30 -8.26
C VAL A 228 -16.71 -1.09 -8.85
N ILE A 229 -16.73 -2.41 -8.65
CA ILE A 229 -17.78 -3.32 -9.16
C ILE A 229 -18.62 -3.92 -8.05
#